data_AF-A0AAJ5D9S6-F1
#
_entry.id   AF-A0AAJ5D9S6-F1
#
_cell.length_a   1.000
_cell.length_b   1.000
_cell.length_c   1.000
_cell.angle_alpha   90.00
_cell.angle_beta   90.00
_cell.angle_gamma   90.00
#
_symmetry.space_group_name_H-M   'P 1'
#
loop_
_entity.id
_entity.type
_entity.pdbx_description
1 polymer ?
#
loop_
_entity_poly.entity_id
_entity_poly.type
_entity_poly.pdbx_seq_one_letter_code
_entity_poly.pdbx_strand_id
1 'polypeptide(L)'
;MLYLGRKQARLSSSKASEKCCFIEVIDKISLTKGENGMLQKLRFKTIRAKILSAFFIVVFFIACFNTYSYFANKRVISAGEEIVYKELQLLTANEKLASTISVRTTAAKSYVLTGDQKYKKEFEAYVKIAEENNKLLTELSTDTNLSKTVEKAREWRGFVQTKVFDEYDKGNVELAIQNLNSIDSLATEVRKGYEGLAQAREASINELGQAMIAQSKESLNVGLAIGVMITLIAIVTAYISAHMIANPIKAVIEKISQMADGDISQPPLPERMKDEIGLLVQSTNTLNQKLHEIIGSIHVVAGNVAANSEQLAQSSLDVKTGAEQIALTMLELAGGSESQAHNASDLAQIIDTFKVNVQQANAQGIDLQGYSSEVLQLTTSGQQLMNTSTQQMFAIDTIVQEAVAKVAGLNRQSQEISKLVSVIDDIANQTNLLALNAAIEAARAGEQGKGFAVVAAEVRKLAEQVSYSVTDISSIVGRIQNETVGVTASLQTGYEEVKRGTEQITNTNTTFEQIASAVNSMFSNIQGITENLQGISTTTEHINRSIDEIAAISEQSAAGVEQTTATIDETVVTMDEISKNTDDLASMAERLNKEVQHFKL
;
A
#
# COMPACT_ATOMS: atom_id res chain seq x y z
N MET A 1 7.18 -11.01 -58.98
CA MET A 1 8.44 -10.58 -59.62
C MET A 1 9.60 -11.26 -58.90
N LEU A 2 10.36 -12.07 -59.67
CA LEU A 2 11.76 -12.49 -59.46
C LEU A 2 12.09 -13.13 -58.09
N TYR A 3 12.24 -14.45 -57.87
CA TYR A 3 12.84 -15.54 -58.65
C TYR A 3 14.16 -15.18 -59.37
N LEU A 4 15.22 -15.93 -59.01
CA LEU A 4 16.58 -15.98 -59.57
C LEU A 4 17.65 -15.14 -58.83
N GLY A 5 18.33 -15.82 -57.91
CA GLY A 5 19.60 -15.43 -57.30
C GLY A 5 20.33 -16.65 -56.74
N ARG A 6 20.52 -17.67 -57.58
CA ARG A 6 21.29 -18.90 -57.30
C ARG A 6 22.79 -18.59 -57.23
N LYS A 7 23.49 -19.36 -56.40
CA LYS A 7 24.87 -19.85 -56.59
C LYS A 7 26.01 -18.81 -56.49
N GLN A 8 26.51 -18.63 -55.27
CA GLN A 8 27.93 -18.51 -54.88
C GLN A 8 27.91 -18.29 -53.36
N ALA A 9 27.93 -19.32 -52.52
CA ALA A 9 29.16 -19.95 -52.06
C ALA A 9 28.84 -21.32 -51.43
N ARG A 10 28.73 -22.35 -52.27
CA ARG A 10 28.99 -23.74 -51.87
C ARG A 10 30.40 -24.06 -52.36
N LEU A 11 31.42 -23.68 -51.58
CA LEU A 11 32.81 -24.14 -51.71
C LEU A 11 33.64 -23.58 -50.54
N SER A 12 33.41 -24.15 -49.35
CA SER A 12 34.21 -24.17 -48.11
C SER A 12 33.20 -24.12 -46.96
N SER A 13 32.89 -25.18 -46.22
CA SER A 13 33.79 -26.14 -45.59
C SER A 13 33.05 -27.46 -45.36
N SER A 14 33.05 -28.32 -46.38
CA SER A 14 33.03 -29.77 -46.17
C SER A 14 34.41 -30.13 -45.59
N LYS A 15 34.60 -29.84 -44.29
CA LYS A 15 35.78 -30.20 -43.48
C LYS A 15 35.51 -30.08 -41.98
N ALA A 16 34.29 -30.41 -41.54
CA ALA A 16 33.92 -30.41 -40.13
C ALA A 16 33.19 -31.68 -39.67
N SER A 17 33.08 -32.72 -40.52
CA SER A 17 32.53 -34.03 -40.16
C SER A 17 33.58 -35.14 -40.10
N GLU A 18 34.86 -34.79 -39.97
CA GLU A 18 35.99 -35.74 -39.95
C GLU A 18 37.00 -35.43 -38.81
N LYS A 19 36.51 -34.82 -37.73
CA LYS A 19 37.26 -34.65 -36.46
C LYS A 19 36.50 -35.20 -35.26
N CYS A 20 35.77 -36.30 -35.47
CA CYS A 20 35.01 -36.98 -34.42
C CYS A 20 35.66 -38.30 -33.96
N CYS A 21 36.96 -38.51 -34.19
CA CYS A 21 37.64 -39.78 -33.83
C CYS A 21 38.98 -39.60 -33.09
N PHE A 22 39.25 -38.43 -32.49
CA PHE A 22 40.51 -38.23 -31.72
C PHE A 22 40.35 -37.56 -30.35
N ILE A 23 39.12 -37.20 -29.95
CA ILE A 23 38.83 -36.60 -28.63
C ILE A 23 38.11 -37.60 -27.69
N GLU A 24 37.61 -38.73 -28.19
CA GLU A 24 37.02 -39.78 -27.35
C GLU A 24 38.03 -40.67 -26.60
N VAL A 25 39.34 -40.51 -26.84
CA VAL A 25 40.38 -41.27 -26.12
C VAL A 25 40.91 -40.53 -24.89
N ILE A 26 40.71 -39.21 -24.79
CA ILE A 26 41.18 -38.43 -23.63
C ILE A 26 40.08 -38.26 -22.56
N ASP A 27 38.80 -38.19 -22.94
CA ASP A 27 37.69 -38.09 -21.97
C ASP A 27 37.35 -39.44 -21.29
N LYS A 28 37.76 -40.57 -21.87
CA LYS A 28 37.58 -41.90 -21.25
C LYS A 28 38.64 -42.27 -20.21
N ILE A 29 39.67 -41.43 -20.01
CA ILE A 29 40.70 -41.63 -18.98
C ILE A 29 40.36 -40.87 -17.67
N SER A 30 39.36 -39.98 -17.66
CA SER A 30 38.98 -39.25 -16.43
C SER A 30 37.85 -39.87 -15.59
N LEU A 31 37.38 -41.07 -15.93
CA LEU A 31 36.27 -41.75 -15.22
C LEU A 31 36.61 -43.10 -14.57
N THR A 32 37.90 -43.39 -14.33
CA THR A 32 38.30 -44.52 -13.48
C THR A 32 38.80 -44.05 -12.13
N LYS A 33 38.00 -44.32 -11.09
CA LYS A 33 38.45 -44.49 -9.71
C LYS A 33 39.74 -45.32 -9.70
N GLY A 34 40.78 -44.81 -9.05
CA GLY A 34 42.02 -45.56 -8.83
C GLY A 34 43.18 -44.66 -8.46
N GLU A 35 43.43 -44.57 -7.16
CA GLU A 35 44.73 -44.33 -6.52
C GLU A 35 45.85 -43.71 -7.37
N ASN A 36 46.10 -42.42 -7.17
CA ASN A 36 47.44 -41.85 -7.32
C ASN A 36 47.66 -40.77 -6.24
N GLY A 37 47.88 -41.25 -5.01
CA GLY A 37 47.98 -40.45 -3.77
C GLY A 37 49.21 -39.52 -3.66
N MET A 38 50.06 -39.42 -4.70
CA MET A 38 51.28 -38.60 -4.65
C MET A 38 51.07 -37.17 -5.19
N LEU A 39 50.18 -36.98 -6.17
CA LEU A 39 49.86 -35.64 -6.73
C LEU A 39 48.80 -34.86 -5.94
N GLN A 40 48.01 -35.55 -5.10
CA GLN A 40 46.99 -34.89 -4.27
C GLN A 40 47.56 -34.18 -3.03
N LYS A 41 48.77 -34.54 -2.58
CA LYS A 41 49.43 -33.95 -1.40
C LYS A 41 50.09 -32.59 -1.66
N LEU A 42 50.23 -32.17 -2.92
CA LEU A 42 50.77 -30.86 -3.32
C LEU A 42 49.67 -29.86 -3.75
N ARG A 43 48.45 -29.99 -3.20
CA ARG A 43 47.39 -28.99 -3.42
C ARG A 43 47.62 -27.77 -2.53
N PHE A 44 48.50 -26.88 -2.98
CA PHE A 44 48.66 -25.55 -2.40
C PHE A 44 47.33 -24.81 -2.42
N LYS A 45 46.95 -24.25 -1.27
CA LYS A 45 45.65 -23.58 -1.06
C LYS A 45 45.57 -22.18 -1.67
N THR A 46 46.69 -21.63 -2.15
CA THR A 46 46.75 -20.29 -2.74
C THR A 46 47.51 -20.31 -4.05
N ILE A 47 47.13 -19.43 -4.99
CA ILE A 47 47.86 -19.18 -6.24
C ILE A 47 49.31 -18.79 -5.92
N ARG A 48 49.49 -17.96 -4.89
CA ARG A 48 50.80 -17.54 -4.39
C ARG A 48 51.69 -18.73 -4.04
N ALA A 49 51.16 -19.71 -3.31
CA ALA A 49 51.93 -20.89 -2.93
C ALA A 49 52.24 -21.80 -4.13
N LYS A 50 51.34 -21.90 -5.13
CA LYS A 50 51.62 -22.62 -6.39
C LYS A 50 52.77 -21.98 -7.17
N ILE A 51 52.72 -20.66 -7.37
CA ILE A 51 53.75 -19.91 -8.09
C ILE A 51 55.09 -20.03 -7.35
N LEU A 52 55.12 -19.75 -6.04
CA LEU A 52 56.34 -19.83 -5.24
C LEU A 52 56.96 -21.23 -5.24
N SER A 53 56.14 -22.29 -5.19
CA SER A 53 56.64 -23.68 -5.25
C SER A 53 57.30 -24.02 -6.58
N ALA A 54 56.76 -23.55 -7.71
CA ALA A 54 57.34 -23.76 -9.04
C ALA A 54 58.69 -23.04 -9.19
N PHE A 55 58.79 -21.79 -8.73
CA PHE A 55 60.06 -21.04 -8.73
C PHE A 55 61.09 -21.65 -7.78
N PHE A 56 60.67 -22.15 -6.61
CA PHE A 56 61.59 -22.76 -5.64
C PHE A 56 62.28 -24.01 -6.21
N ILE A 57 61.57 -24.84 -6.97
CA ILE A 57 62.15 -26.02 -7.63
C ILE A 57 63.26 -25.60 -8.59
N VAL A 58 63.03 -24.59 -9.44
CA VAL A 58 64.02 -24.12 -10.41
C VAL A 58 65.25 -23.53 -9.70
N VAL A 59 65.04 -22.69 -8.68
CA VAL A 59 66.12 -22.08 -7.90
C VAL A 59 66.97 -23.13 -7.18
N PHE A 60 66.34 -24.17 -6.62
CA PHE A 60 67.04 -25.27 -5.98
C PHE A 60 68.01 -25.99 -6.94
N PHE A 61 67.55 -26.33 -8.16
CA PHE A 61 68.41 -26.98 -9.14
C PHE A 61 69.53 -26.06 -9.66
N ILE A 62 69.27 -24.75 -9.80
CA ILE A 62 70.31 -23.76 -10.14
C ILE A 62 71.38 -23.71 -9.04
N ALA A 63 71.00 -23.73 -7.76
CA ALA A 63 71.97 -23.74 -6.66
C ALA A 63 72.84 -25.00 -6.66
N CYS A 64 72.25 -26.18 -6.91
CA CYS A 64 72.99 -27.44 -7.06
C CYS A 64 73.98 -27.38 -8.24
N PHE A 65 73.56 -26.84 -9.39
CA PHE A 65 74.41 -26.70 -10.57
C PHE A 65 75.60 -25.76 -10.32
N ASN A 66 75.37 -24.60 -9.70
CA ASN A 66 76.43 -23.66 -9.34
C ASN A 66 77.45 -24.29 -8.38
N THR A 67 76.96 -25.05 -7.39
CA THR A 67 77.81 -25.79 -6.45
C THR A 67 78.69 -26.80 -7.19
N TYR A 68 78.11 -27.59 -8.09
CA TYR A 68 78.86 -28.55 -8.93
C TYR A 68 79.93 -27.85 -9.79
N SER A 69 79.55 -26.79 -10.50
CA SER A 69 80.46 -26.04 -11.39
C SER A 69 81.66 -25.45 -10.64
N TYR A 70 81.43 -24.95 -9.42
CA TYR A 70 82.50 -24.45 -8.56
C TYR A 70 83.53 -25.54 -8.22
N PHE A 71 83.07 -26.73 -7.79
CA PHE A 71 83.97 -27.83 -7.45
C PHE A 71 84.71 -28.40 -8.67
N ALA A 72 84.04 -28.50 -9.82
CA ALA A 72 84.64 -28.97 -11.06
C ALA A 72 85.78 -28.04 -11.54
N ASN A 73 85.55 -26.73 -11.53
CA ASN A 73 86.57 -25.74 -11.90
C ASN A 73 87.76 -25.75 -10.94
N LYS A 74 87.52 -25.88 -9.63
CA LYS A 74 88.60 -25.93 -8.63
C LYS A 74 89.57 -27.10 -8.87
N ARG A 75 89.07 -28.26 -9.32
CA ARG A 75 89.92 -29.42 -9.67
C ARG A 75 90.83 -29.13 -10.88
N VAL A 76 90.30 -28.47 -11.91
CA VAL A 76 91.06 -28.11 -13.12
C VAL A 76 92.15 -27.09 -12.80
N ILE A 77 91.82 -26.06 -12.00
CA ILE A 77 92.79 -25.03 -11.59
C ILE A 77 93.96 -25.66 -10.81
N SER A 78 93.68 -26.55 -9.85
CA SER A 78 94.73 -27.20 -9.06
C SER A 78 95.68 -28.05 -9.91
N ALA A 79 95.19 -28.75 -10.94
CA ALA A 79 96.04 -29.50 -11.86
C ALA A 79 96.91 -28.59 -12.75
N GLY A 80 96.37 -27.43 -13.16
CA GLY A 80 97.12 -26.43 -13.91
C GLY A 80 98.25 -25.80 -13.08
N GLU A 81 98.01 -25.53 -11.80
CA GLU A 81 99.04 -25.01 -10.88
C GLU A 81 100.20 -25.99 -10.71
N GLU A 82 99.95 -27.29 -10.62
CA GLU A 82 101.00 -28.32 -10.50
C GLU A 82 101.91 -28.38 -11.74
N ILE A 83 101.33 -28.27 -12.94
CA ILE A 83 102.10 -28.22 -14.19
C ILE A 83 103.00 -26.97 -14.24
N VAL A 84 102.43 -25.79 -13.97
CA VAL A 84 103.13 -24.51 -14.15
C VAL A 84 104.20 -24.27 -13.08
N TYR A 85 103.86 -24.51 -11.82
CA TYR A 85 104.74 -24.12 -10.70
C TYR A 85 105.73 -25.20 -10.27
N LYS A 86 105.55 -26.46 -10.70
CA LYS A 86 106.42 -27.57 -10.31
C LYS A 86 107.05 -28.26 -11.51
N GLU A 87 106.26 -28.94 -12.34
CA GLU A 87 106.82 -29.80 -13.39
C GLU A 87 107.55 -29.00 -14.49
N LEU A 88 107.01 -27.84 -14.90
CA LEU A 88 107.66 -26.97 -15.89
C LEU A 88 108.97 -26.36 -15.40
N GLN A 89 109.05 -26.00 -14.11
CA GLN A 89 110.29 -25.50 -13.50
C GLN A 89 111.36 -26.58 -13.44
N LEU A 90 110.98 -27.82 -13.07
CA LEU A 90 111.89 -28.97 -13.05
C LEU A 90 112.42 -29.32 -14.44
N LEU A 91 111.56 -29.31 -15.46
CA LEU A 91 111.96 -29.52 -16.85
C LEU A 91 113.02 -28.48 -17.28
N THR A 92 112.71 -27.21 -17.09
CA THR A 92 113.58 -26.09 -17.51
C THR A 92 114.95 -26.16 -16.84
N ALA A 93 114.99 -26.47 -15.54
CA ALA A 93 116.25 -26.58 -14.80
C ALA A 93 117.09 -27.80 -15.24
N ASN A 94 116.46 -28.94 -15.52
CA ASN A 94 117.15 -30.13 -16.06
C ASN A 94 117.77 -29.86 -17.44
N GLU A 95 117.04 -29.24 -18.37
CA GLU A 95 117.59 -28.87 -19.67
C GLU A 95 118.76 -27.89 -19.55
N LYS A 96 118.64 -26.90 -18.66
CA LYS A 96 119.69 -25.91 -18.43
C LYS A 96 120.96 -26.57 -17.88
N LEU A 97 120.83 -27.57 -17.02
CA LEU A 97 121.96 -28.34 -16.50
C LEU A 97 122.65 -29.19 -17.56
N ALA A 98 121.88 -29.88 -18.40
CA ALA A 98 122.44 -30.60 -19.56
C ALA A 98 123.22 -29.65 -20.48
N SER A 99 122.66 -28.47 -20.75
CA SER A 99 123.32 -27.41 -21.51
C SER A 99 124.62 -26.94 -20.83
N THR A 100 124.61 -26.72 -19.51
CA THR A 100 125.82 -26.28 -18.79
C THR A 100 126.96 -27.28 -18.89
N ILE A 101 126.69 -28.60 -18.86
CA ILE A 101 127.72 -29.62 -19.03
C ILE A 101 128.35 -29.55 -20.41
N SER A 102 127.54 -29.33 -21.46
CA SER A 102 128.04 -29.16 -22.82
C SER A 102 128.95 -27.93 -22.93
N VAL A 103 128.51 -26.77 -22.42
CA VAL A 103 129.31 -25.54 -22.46
C VAL A 103 130.59 -25.68 -21.66
N ARG A 104 130.52 -26.26 -20.45
CA ARG A 104 131.70 -26.48 -19.59
C ARG A 104 132.68 -27.46 -20.24
N THR A 105 132.21 -28.51 -20.89
CA THR A 105 133.09 -29.45 -21.60
C THR A 105 133.81 -28.75 -22.75
N THR A 106 133.09 -27.93 -23.52
CA THR A 106 133.67 -27.11 -24.60
C THR A 106 134.68 -26.10 -24.06
N ALA A 107 134.39 -25.44 -22.94
CA ALA A 107 135.31 -24.52 -22.29
C ALA A 107 136.57 -25.24 -21.81
N ALA A 108 136.44 -26.42 -21.21
CA ALA A 108 137.58 -27.24 -20.79
C ALA A 108 138.46 -27.65 -21.99
N LYS A 109 137.85 -28.09 -23.10
CA LYS A 109 138.56 -28.41 -24.36
C LYS A 109 139.29 -27.20 -24.93
N SER A 110 138.60 -26.05 -24.98
CA SER A 110 139.15 -24.81 -25.51
C SER A 110 140.32 -24.30 -24.67
N TYR A 111 140.25 -24.43 -23.34
CA TYR A 111 141.37 -24.10 -22.44
C TYR A 111 142.61 -24.94 -22.74
N VAL A 112 142.46 -26.27 -22.84
CA VAL A 112 143.59 -27.16 -23.09
C VAL A 112 144.19 -26.95 -24.49
N LEU A 113 143.38 -26.54 -25.48
CA LEU A 113 143.85 -26.24 -26.84
C LEU A 113 144.61 -24.91 -26.95
N THR A 114 144.22 -23.90 -26.17
CA THR A 114 144.66 -22.50 -26.39
C THR A 114 145.51 -21.93 -25.25
N GLY A 115 145.34 -22.44 -24.03
CA GLY A 115 145.88 -21.87 -22.80
C GLY A 115 145.19 -20.58 -22.32
N ASP A 116 144.11 -20.13 -22.98
CA ASP A 116 143.45 -18.86 -22.63
C ASP A 116 142.59 -18.99 -21.36
N GLN A 117 142.97 -18.26 -20.31
CA GLN A 117 142.27 -18.17 -19.02
C GLN A 117 140.80 -17.76 -19.13
N LYS A 118 140.37 -17.14 -20.23
CA LYS A 118 138.94 -16.86 -20.50
C LYS A 118 138.09 -18.12 -20.38
N TYR A 119 138.57 -19.25 -20.89
CA TYR A 119 137.81 -20.50 -20.88
C TYR A 119 137.72 -21.13 -19.48
N LYS A 120 138.74 -20.93 -18.63
CA LYS A 120 138.68 -21.33 -17.22
C LYS A 120 137.62 -20.52 -16.46
N LYS A 121 137.57 -19.21 -16.70
CA LYS A 121 136.51 -18.33 -16.15
C LYS A 121 135.12 -18.69 -16.67
N GLU A 122 134.99 -19.03 -17.94
CA GLU A 122 133.72 -19.46 -18.53
C GLU A 122 133.23 -20.79 -17.93
N PHE A 123 134.14 -21.75 -17.73
CA PHE A 123 133.83 -22.99 -17.00
C PHE A 123 133.30 -22.70 -15.60
N GLU A 124 133.97 -21.84 -14.84
CA GLU A 124 133.55 -21.46 -13.48
C GLU A 124 132.21 -20.69 -13.44
N ALA A 125 131.94 -19.84 -14.42
CA ALA A 125 130.66 -19.14 -14.53
C ALA A 125 129.50 -20.14 -14.72
N TYR A 126 129.65 -21.13 -15.59
CA TYR A 126 128.64 -22.17 -15.80
C TYR A 126 128.57 -23.19 -14.68
N VAL A 127 129.64 -23.36 -13.89
CA VAL A 127 129.58 -24.08 -12.62
C VAL A 127 128.63 -23.39 -11.65
N LYS A 128 128.68 -22.05 -11.54
CA LYS A 128 127.80 -21.29 -10.64
C LYS A 128 126.33 -21.44 -11.07
N ILE A 129 126.06 -21.32 -12.37
CA ILE A 129 124.72 -21.55 -12.94
C ILE A 129 124.24 -22.98 -12.64
N ALA A 130 125.11 -23.98 -12.77
CA ALA A 130 124.77 -25.36 -12.47
C ALA A 130 124.43 -25.58 -10.98
N GLU A 131 125.19 -25.01 -10.04
CA GLU A 131 124.86 -25.14 -8.61
C GLU A 131 123.57 -24.38 -8.24
N GLU A 132 123.29 -23.22 -8.85
CA GLU A 132 122.02 -22.50 -8.65
C GLU A 132 120.81 -23.33 -9.14
N ASN A 133 120.92 -23.95 -10.33
CA ASN A 133 119.85 -24.82 -10.86
C ASN A 133 119.74 -26.14 -10.08
N ASN A 134 120.86 -26.71 -9.62
CA ASN A 134 120.84 -27.89 -8.76
C ASN A 134 120.14 -27.59 -7.43
N LYS A 135 120.38 -26.43 -6.82
CA LYS A 135 119.71 -26.01 -5.58
C LYS A 135 118.19 -25.92 -5.78
N LEU A 136 117.75 -25.27 -6.87
CA LEU A 136 116.33 -25.18 -7.25
C LEU A 136 115.71 -26.58 -7.43
N LEU A 137 116.41 -27.49 -8.10
CA LEU A 137 115.93 -28.85 -8.32
C LEU A 137 115.84 -29.67 -7.02
N THR A 138 116.78 -29.52 -6.09
CA THR A 138 116.74 -30.21 -4.79
C THR A 138 115.65 -29.67 -3.85
N GLU A 139 115.20 -28.43 -4.03
CA GLU A 139 114.05 -27.89 -3.28
C GLU A 139 112.71 -28.38 -3.87
N LEU A 140 112.65 -28.61 -5.18
CA LEU A 140 111.42 -28.95 -5.91
C LEU A 140 111.24 -30.45 -6.17
N SER A 141 112.29 -31.27 -6.04
CA SER A 141 112.27 -32.70 -6.35
C SER A 141 113.16 -33.53 -5.43
N THR A 142 112.65 -34.71 -5.04
CA THR A 142 113.36 -35.74 -4.26
C THR A 142 113.80 -36.91 -5.13
N ASP A 143 113.88 -36.72 -6.45
CA ASP A 143 114.22 -37.77 -7.41
C ASP A 143 115.63 -38.34 -7.16
N THR A 144 115.72 -39.63 -6.84
CA THR A 144 116.98 -40.33 -6.58
C THR A 144 117.94 -40.29 -7.78
N ASN A 145 117.43 -40.23 -9.01
CA ASN A 145 118.25 -40.15 -10.23
C ASN A 145 118.84 -38.75 -10.42
N LEU A 146 118.15 -37.70 -9.96
CA LEU A 146 118.68 -36.34 -9.91
C LEU A 146 119.91 -36.29 -8.99
N SER A 147 119.78 -36.79 -7.75
CA SER A 147 120.90 -36.80 -6.79
C SER A 147 122.13 -37.52 -7.34
N LYS A 148 121.95 -38.69 -7.98
CA LYS A 148 123.05 -39.43 -8.64
C LYS A 148 123.70 -38.64 -9.79
N THR A 149 122.89 -37.95 -10.60
CA THR A 149 123.39 -37.16 -11.73
C THR A 149 124.16 -35.93 -11.25
N VAL A 150 123.69 -35.28 -10.18
CA VAL A 150 124.37 -34.15 -9.52
C VAL A 150 125.73 -34.59 -8.95
N GLU A 151 125.80 -35.75 -8.29
CA GLU A 151 127.08 -36.27 -7.78
C GLU A 151 128.07 -36.56 -8.91
N LYS A 152 127.66 -37.23 -9.98
CA LYS A 152 128.50 -37.45 -11.16
C LYS A 152 128.94 -36.13 -11.81
N ALA A 153 128.07 -35.12 -11.83
CA ALA A 153 128.41 -33.79 -12.33
C ALA A 153 129.50 -33.10 -11.50
N ARG A 154 129.46 -33.30 -10.17
CA ARG A 154 130.48 -32.80 -9.22
C ARG A 154 131.79 -33.58 -9.34
N GLU A 155 131.73 -34.89 -9.51
CA GLU A 155 132.90 -35.73 -9.76
C GLU A 155 133.61 -35.31 -11.07
N TRP A 156 132.84 -35.18 -12.14
CA TRP A 156 133.33 -34.68 -13.43
C TRP A 156 133.96 -33.29 -13.30
N ARG A 157 133.30 -32.37 -12.59
CA ARG A 157 133.85 -31.04 -12.28
C ARG A 157 135.21 -31.14 -11.58
N GLY A 158 135.28 -31.90 -10.50
CA GLY A 158 136.48 -32.04 -9.69
C GLY A 158 137.64 -32.62 -10.49
N PHE A 159 137.36 -33.58 -11.36
CA PHE A 159 138.35 -34.15 -12.27
C PHE A 159 138.87 -33.13 -13.27
N VAL A 160 137.99 -32.35 -13.92
CA VAL A 160 138.42 -31.31 -14.86
C VAL A 160 139.26 -30.23 -14.15
N GLN A 161 138.88 -29.81 -12.95
CA GLN A 161 139.67 -28.80 -12.22
C GLN A 161 141.05 -29.33 -11.83
N THR A 162 141.13 -30.52 -11.23
CA THR A 162 142.36 -31.03 -10.61
C THR A 162 143.27 -31.82 -11.54
N LYS A 163 142.71 -32.51 -12.54
CA LYS A 163 143.46 -33.39 -13.46
C LYS A 163 143.59 -32.82 -14.86
N VAL A 164 142.80 -31.82 -15.22
CA VAL A 164 142.92 -31.13 -16.52
C VAL A 164 143.50 -29.75 -16.33
N PHE A 165 142.83 -28.84 -15.61
CA PHE A 165 143.32 -27.47 -15.45
C PHE A 165 144.61 -27.39 -14.63
N ASP A 166 144.68 -28.01 -13.45
CA ASP A 166 145.89 -27.92 -12.62
C ASP A 166 147.10 -28.64 -13.25
N GLU A 167 146.90 -29.73 -13.99
CA GLU A 167 147.99 -30.43 -14.70
C GLU A 167 148.47 -29.64 -15.92
N TYR A 168 147.56 -28.98 -16.65
CA TYR A 168 147.91 -28.05 -17.71
C TYR A 168 148.74 -26.88 -17.17
N ASP A 169 148.33 -26.31 -16.02
CA ASP A 169 149.01 -25.18 -15.37
C ASP A 169 150.41 -25.55 -14.84
N LYS A 170 150.67 -26.83 -14.55
CA LYS A 170 152.01 -27.37 -14.20
C LYS A 170 152.92 -27.60 -15.41
N GLY A 171 152.43 -27.37 -16.63
CA GLY A 171 153.16 -27.60 -17.89
C GLY A 171 152.98 -28.99 -18.48
N ASN A 172 152.17 -29.87 -17.88
CA ASN A 172 151.91 -31.24 -18.35
C ASN A 172 150.78 -31.26 -19.39
N VAL A 173 150.93 -30.52 -20.50
CA VAL A 173 149.87 -30.29 -21.50
C VAL A 173 149.31 -31.59 -22.10
N GLU A 174 150.17 -32.53 -22.45
CA GLU A 174 149.78 -33.77 -23.11
C GLU A 174 149.00 -34.71 -22.16
N LEU A 175 149.34 -34.68 -20.87
CA LEU A 175 148.62 -35.38 -19.82
C LEU A 175 147.24 -34.74 -19.58
N ALA A 176 147.14 -33.40 -19.62
CA ALA A 176 145.86 -32.71 -19.51
C ALA A 176 144.91 -33.02 -20.68
N ILE A 177 145.43 -33.14 -21.91
CA ILE A 177 144.65 -33.58 -23.09
C ILE A 177 144.15 -35.02 -22.89
N GLN A 178 145.03 -35.94 -22.47
CA GLN A 178 144.62 -37.32 -22.19
C GLN A 178 143.58 -37.42 -21.08
N ASN A 179 143.75 -36.67 -19.99
CA ASN A 179 142.81 -36.62 -18.88
C ASN A 179 141.45 -36.05 -19.31
N LEU A 180 141.44 -35.04 -20.17
CA LEU A 180 140.19 -34.48 -20.68
C LEU A 180 139.47 -35.47 -21.61
N ASN A 181 140.21 -36.19 -22.44
CA ASN A 181 139.64 -37.22 -23.32
C ASN A 181 139.14 -38.45 -22.51
N SER A 182 139.81 -38.83 -21.44
CA SER A 182 139.40 -39.96 -20.61
C SER A 182 138.12 -39.69 -19.80
N ILE A 183 137.85 -38.42 -19.49
CA ILE A 183 136.67 -38.00 -18.71
C ILE A 183 135.49 -37.50 -19.57
N ASP A 184 135.63 -37.44 -20.90
CA ASP A 184 134.57 -37.02 -21.83
C ASP A 184 133.34 -37.95 -21.79
N SER A 185 133.56 -39.23 -21.50
CA SER A 185 132.49 -40.22 -21.29
C SER A 185 131.61 -39.88 -20.09
N LEU A 186 132.21 -39.46 -18.97
CA LEU A 186 131.48 -39.03 -17.78
C LEU A 186 130.71 -37.72 -18.03
N ALA A 187 131.28 -36.78 -18.78
CA ALA A 187 130.57 -35.57 -19.22
C ALA A 187 129.31 -35.92 -20.01
N THR A 188 129.45 -36.87 -20.95
CA THR A 188 128.34 -37.36 -21.77
C THR A 188 127.28 -38.08 -20.93
N GLU A 189 127.69 -38.87 -19.94
CA GLU A 189 126.78 -39.55 -19.02
C GLU A 189 126.00 -38.56 -18.15
N VAL A 190 126.66 -37.53 -17.61
CA VAL A 190 126.00 -36.48 -16.81
C VAL A 190 125.01 -35.69 -17.67
N ARG A 191 125.41 -35.29 -18.89
CA ARG A 191 124.53 -34.61 -19.84
C ARG A 191 123.29 -35.46 -20.15
N LYS A 192 123.49 -36.74 -20.50
CA LYS A 192 122.38 -37.67 -20.74
C LYS A 192 121.52 -37.91 -19.51
N GLY A 193 122.10 -37.89 -18.31
CA GLY A 193 121.35 -37.98 -17.06
C GLY A 193 120.37 -36.82 -16.89
N TYR A 194 120.84 -35.58 -17.10
CA TYR A 194 119.98 -34.40 -17.06
C TYR A 194 118.96 -34.38 -18.23
N GLU A 195 119.34 -34.80 -19.44
CA GLU A 195 118.41 -34.94 -20.57
C GLU A 195 117.33 -35.99 -20.32
N GLY A 196 117.67 -37.12 -19.71
CA GLY A 196 116.71 -38.16 -19.34
C GLY A 196 115.73 -37.68 -18.25
N LEU A 197 116.23 -36.90 -17.28
CA LEU A 197 115.37 -36.26 -16.28
C LEU A 197 114.47 -35.19 -16.91
N ALA A 198 114.95 -34.42 -17.88
CA ALA A 198 114.13 -33.50 -18.64
C ALA A 198 113.02 -34.23 -19.42
N GLN A 199 113.36 -35.29 -20.17
CA GLN A 199 112.37 -36.09 -20.92
C GLN A 199 111.32 -36.72 -20.01
N ALA A 200 111.69 -37.20 -18.82
CA ALA A 200 110.73 -37.73 -17.85
C ALA A 200 109.75 -36.65 -17.36
N ARG A 201 110.23 -35.40 -17.16
CA ARG A 201 109.37 -34.26 -16.79
C ARG A 201 108.48 -33.83 -17.94
N GLU A 202 108.97 -33.81 -19.17
CA GLU A 202 108.16 -33.54 -20.36
C GLU A 202 107.02 -34.58 -20.52
N ALA A 203 107.31 -35.87 -20.31
CA ALA A 203 106.29 -36.91 -20.32
C ALA A 203 105.24 -36.71 -19.22
N SER A 204 105.66 -36.36 -18.00
CA SER A 204 104.75 -36.08 -16.88
C SER A 204 103.86 -34.85 -17.15
N ILE A 205 104.41 -33.76 -17.69
CA ILE A 205 103.65 -32.57 -18.10
C ILE A 205 102.60 -32.94 -19.14
N ASN A 206 102.97 -33.75 -20.14
CA ASN A 206 102.03 -34.19 -21.16
C ASN A 206 100.92 -35.09 -20.60
N GLU A 207 101.23 -36.00 -19.68
CA GLU A 207 100.25 -36.87 -19.02
C GLU A 207 99.27 -36.06 -18.14
N LEU A 208 99.81 -35.20 -17.25
CA LEU A 208 99.02 -34.28 -16.42
C LEU A 208 98.17 -33.33 -17.28
N GLY A 209 98.74 -32.81 -18.36
CA GLY A 209 98.04 -31.94 -19.32
C GLY A 209 96.90 -32.66 -20.03
N GLN A 210 97.10 -33.89 -20.49
CA GLN A 210 96.05 -34.71 -21.10
C GLN A 210 94.95 -35.07 -20.10
N ALA A 211 95.30 -35.45 -18.87
CA ALA A 211 94.35 -35.73 -17.80
C ALA A 211 93.51 -34.48 -17.44
N MET A 212 94.14 -33.30 -17.35
CA MET A 212 93.46 -32.03 -17.10
C MET A 212 92.48 -31.69 -18.23
N ILE A 213 92.88 -31.86 -19.50
CA ILE A 213 92.01 -31.61 -20.66
C ILE A 213 90.83 -32.61 -20.69
N ALA A 214 91.07 -33.89 -20.40
CA ALA A 214 90.04 -34.91 -20.33
C ALA A 214 89.01 -34.59 -19.22
N GLN A 215 89.49 -34.25 -18.03
CA GLN A 215 88.64 -33.87 -16.90
C GLN A 215 87.84 -32.59 -17.19
N SER A 216 88.43 -31.62 -17.90
CA SER A 216 87.76 -30.40 -18.33
C SER A 216 86.63 -30.70 -19.33
N LYS A 217 86.87 -31.57 -20.32
CA LYS A 217 85.84 -32.02 -21.28
C LYS A 217 84.69 -32.77 -20.61
N GLU A 218 84.99 -33.66 -19.66
CA GLU A 218 83.96 -34.37 -18.90
C GLU A 218 83.10 -33.39 -18.09
N SER A 219 83.73 -32.45 -17.39
CA SER A 219 83.04 -31.41 -16.61
C SER A 219 82.14 -30.53 -17.48
N LEU A 220 82.59 -30.20 -18.70
CA LEU A 220 81.81 -29.44 -19.68
C LEU A 220 80.57 -30.21 -20.14
N ASN A 221 80.71 -31.49 -20.47
CA ASN A 221 79.59 -32.32 -20.94
C ASN A 221 78.55 -32.57 -19.84
N VAL A 222 78.98 -32.87 -18.62
CA VAL A 222 78.08 -33.00 -17.47
C VAL A 222 77.40 -31.67 -17.16
N GLY A 223 78.13 -30.56 -17.26
CA GLY A 223 77.57 -29.22 -17.08
C GLY A 223 76.48 -28.89 -18.09
N LEU A 224 76.70 -29.19 -19.38
CA LEU A 224 75.70 -29.02 -20.44
C LEU A 224 74.46 -29.89 -20.22
N ALA A 225 74.63 -31.16 -19.85
CA ALA A 225 73.51 -32.06 -19.59
C ALA A 225 72.60 -31.56 -18.44
N ILE A 226 73.20 -31.09 -17.34
CA ILE A 226 72.45 -30.51 -16.22
C ILE A 226 71.75 -29.21 -16.65
N GLY A 227 72.42 -28.34 -17.42
CA GLY A 227 71.83 -27.10 -17.93
C GLY A 227 70.59 -27.33 -18.81
N VAL A 228 70.65 -28.30 -19.72
CA VAL A 228 69.49 -28.69 -20.56
C VAL A 228 68.34 -29.22 -19.70
N MET A 229 68.63 -30.07 -18.73
CA MET A 229 67.62 -30.62 -17.81
C MET A 229 66.92 -29.53 -16.98
N ILE A 230 67.67 -28.57 -16.44
CA ILE A 230 67.09 -27.43 -15.69
C ILE A 230 66.17 -26.60 -16.59
N THR A 231 66.58 -26.36 -17.84
CA THR A 231 65.78 -25.62 -18.83
C THR A 231 64.47 -26.34 -19.14
N LEU A 232 64.49 -27.66 -19.31
CA LEU A 232 63.27 -28.46 -19.53
C LEU A 232 62.33 -28.40 -18.32
N ILE A 233 62.85 -28.52 -17.10
CA ILE A 233 62.05 -28.42 -15.87
C ILE A 233 61.41 -27.03 -15.75
N ALA A 234 62.13 -25.96 -16.08
CA ALA A 234 61.60 -24.60 -16.10
C ALA A 234 60.46 -24.43 -17.12
N ILE A 235 60.60 -25.00 -18.34
CA ILE A 235 59.55 -24.93 -19.37
C ILE A 235 58.28 -25.67 -18.93
N VAL A 236 58.41 -26.89 -18.40
CA VAL A 236 57.27 -27.71 -17.96
C VAL A 236 56.54 -27.04 -16.80
N THR A 237 57.27 -26.56 -15.79
CA THR A 237 56.67 -25.89 -14.63
C THR A 237 55.99 -24.56 -15.01
N ALA A 238 56.56 -23.81 -15.96
CA ALA A 238 55.94 -22.61 -16.52
C ALA A 238 54.63 -22.93 -17.27
N TYR A 239 54.65 -23.96 -18.14
CA TYR A 239 53.46 -24.36 -18.91
C TYR A 239 52.31 -24.81 -18.01
N ILE A 240 52.57 -25.67 -17.02
CA ILE A 240 51.54 -26.16 -16.08
C ILE A 240 50.97 -24.99 -15.26
N SER A 241 51.82 -24.11 -14.74
CA SER A 241 51.39 -22.96 -13.93
C SER A 241 50.53 -21.98 -14.75
N ALA A 242 50.93 -21.70 -16.00
CA ALA A 242 50.18 -20.85 -16.91
C ALA A 242 48.80 -21.45 -17.23
N HIS A 243 48.73 -22.75 -17.56
CA HIS A 243 47.48 -23.40 -17.91
C HIS A 243 46.51 -23.52 -16.73
N MET A 244 47.02 -23.79 -15.52
CA MET A 244 46.20 -23.91 -14.30
C MET A 244 45.61 -22.58 -13.82
N ILE A 245 46.19 -21.43 -14.20
CA ILE A 245 45.73 -20.10 -13.81
C ILE A 245 44.90 -19.45 -14.92
N ALA A 246 45.41 -19.46 -16.16
CA ALA A 246 44.80 -18.70 -17.25
C ALA A 246 43.45 -19.25 -17.70
N ASN A 247 43.29 -20.57 -17.78
CA ASN A 247 42.05 -21.17 -18.31
C ASN A 247 40.82 -20.94 -17.41
N PRO A 248 40.88 -21.18 -16.09
CA PRO A 248 39.76 -20.86 -15.20
C PRO A 248 39.41 -19.37 -15.19
N ILE A 249 40.41 -18.48 -15.21
CA ILE A 249 40.18 -17.02 -15.29
C ILE A 249 39.46 -16.68 -16.59
N LYS A 250 39.89 -17.24 -17.73
CA LYS A 250 39.24 -17.02 -19.02
C LYS A 250 37.76 -17.44 -19.00
N ALA A 251 37.44 -18.59 -18.40
CA ALA A 251 36.07 -19.06 -18.26
C ALA A 251 35.21 -18.13 -17.38
N VAL A 252 35.79 -17.58 -16.30
CA VAL A 252 35.11 -16.57 -15.48
C VAL A 252 34.88 -15.27 -16.28
N ILE A 253 35.88 -14.80 -17.03
CA ILE A 253 35.76 -13.60 -17.87
C ILE A 253 34.67 -13.78 -18.92
N GLU A 254 34.64 -14.93 -19.59
CA GLU A 254 33.61 -15.24 -20.60
C GLU A 254 32.21 -15.26 -19.98
N LYS A 255 32.06 -15.85 -18.78
CA LYS A 255 30.81 -15.84 -18.03
C LYS A 255 30.38 -14.42 -17.65
N ILE A 256 31.28 -13.62 -17.11
CA ILE A 256 30.99 -12.22 -16.76
C ILE A 256 30.63 -11.40 -18.00
N SER A 257 31.29 -11.66 -19.14
CA SER A 257 30.97 -11.01 -20.42
C SER A 257 29.55 -11.35 -20.87
N GLN A 258 29.16 -12.64 -20.80
CA GLN A 258 27.79 -13.06 -21.12
C GLN A 258 26.76 -12.39 -20.20
N MET A 259 27.05 -12.31 -18.90
CA MET A 259 26.19 -11.60 -17.94
C MET A 259 26.07 -10.10 -18.26
N ALA A 260 27.17 -9.46 -18.70
CA ALA A 260 27.19 -8.06 -19.12
C ALA A 260 26.39 -7.83 -20.42
N ASP A 261 26.36 -8.81 -21.31
CA ASP A 261 25.53 -8.83 -22.53
C ASP A 261 24.06 -9.21 -22.24
N GLY A 262 23.71 -9.45 -20.97
CA GLY A 262 22.35 -9.77 -20.52
C GLY A 262 22.01 -11.27 -20.49
N ASP A 263 22.92 -12.17 -20.83
CA ASP A 263 22.68 -13.62 -20.74
C ASP A 263 23.09 -14.15 -19.35
N ILE A 264 22.09 -14.32 -18.48
CA ILE A 264 22.25 -14.87 -17.12
C ILE A 264 21.66 -16.29 -16.97
N SER A 265 21.15 -16.87 -18.07
CA SER A 265 20.52 -18.20 -18.10
C SER A 265 21.52 -19.37 -18.07
N GLN A 266 22.79 -19.04 -18.26
CA GLN A 266 23.86 -20.03 -18.35
C GLN A 266 24.08 -20.72 -16.98
N PRO A 267 24.39 -22.03 -16.96
CA PRO A 267 24.59 -22.79 -15.72
C PRO A 267 25.79 -22.29 -14.90
N PRO A 268 25.84 -22.58 -13.58
CA PRO A 268 26.94 -22.19 -12.72
C PRO A 268 28.27 -22.83 -13.16
N LEU A 269 29.36 -22.08 -13.03
CA LEU A 269 30.70 -22.57 -13.29
C LEU A 269 31.11 -23.61 -12.24
N PRO A 270 31.84 -24.69 -12.61
CA PRO A 270 32.18 -25.77 -11.69
C PRO A 270 33.24 -25.38 -10.66
N GLU A 271 32.94 -25.58 -9.37
CA GLU A 271 33.80 -25.22 -8.23
C GLU A 271 34.89 -26.27 -7.95
N ARG A 272 35.87 -26.40 -8.86
CA ARG A 272 36.93 -27.42 -8.77
C ARG A 272 38.13 -27.02 -7.90
N MET A 273 38.30 -25.73 -7.66
CA MET A 273 39.48 -25.15 -6.98
C MET A 273 39.08 -24.58 -5.61
N LYS A 274 40.01 -24.63 -4.64
CA LYS A 274 39.81 -24.11 -3.28
C LYS A 274 40.72 -22.91 -2.97
N ASP A 275 41.27 -22.30 -4.02
CA ASP A 275 42.14 -21.14 -3.95
C ASP A 275 41.39 -19.88 -4.37
N GLU A 276 42.11 -18.77 -4.59
CA GLU A 276 41.52 -17.47 -4.93
C GLU A 276 40.72 -17.52 -6.25
N ILE A 277 41.05 -18.42 -7.19
CA ILE A 277 40.25 -18.65 -8.40
C ILE A 277 38.93 -19.35 -8.06
N GLY A 278 38.96 -20.34 -7.16
CA GLY A 278 37.75 -20.98 -6.66
C GLY A 278 36.80 -20.00 -5.99
N LEU A 279 37.34 -19.09 -5.18
CA LEU A 279 36.55 -18.03 -4.54
C LEU A 279 35.97 -17.06 -5.58
N LEU A 280 36.72 -16.72 -6.63
CA LEU A 280 36.23 -15.89 -7.74
C LEU A 280 35.08 -16.58 -8.49
N VAL A 281 35.20 -17.89 -8.78
CA VAL A 281 34.13 -18.69 -9.39
C VAL A 281 32.88 -18.70 -8.51
N GLN A 282 33.02 -18.97 -7.22
CA GLN A 282 31.90 -18.99 -6.27
C GLN A 282 31.22 -17.61 -6.21
N SER A 283 32.01 -16.54 -6.08
CA SER A 283 31.50 -15.17 -6.03
C SER A 283 30.78 -14.78 -7.32
N THR A 284 31.27 -15.23 -8.48
CA THR A 284 30.63 -15.03 -9.79
C THR A 284 29.31 -15.80 -9.88
N ASN A 285 29.26 -17.05 -9.42
CA ASN A 285 28.03 -17.84 -9.36
C ASN A 285 26.99 -17.18 -8.44
N THR A 286 27.39 -16.70 -7.27
CA THR A 286 26.50 -15.97 -6.36
C THR A 286 25.98 -14.68 -6.98
N LEU A 287 26.84 -13.92 -7.69
CA LEU A 287 26.42 -12.73 -8.42
C LEU A 287 25.37 -13.07 -9.50
N ASN A 288 25.60 -14.14 -10.29
CA ASN A 288 24.64 -14.58 -11.32
C ASN A 288 23.28 -14.94 -10.70
N GLN A 289 23.28 -15.71 -9.60
CA GLN A 289 22.05 -16.07 -8.90
C GLN A 289 21.32 -14.84 -8.38
N LYS A 290 22.03 -13.88 -7.76
CA LYS A 290 21.41 -12.66 -7.23
C LYS A 290 20.86 -11.76 -8.33
N LEU A 291 21.53 -11.66 -9.47
CA LEU A 291 20.98 -10.97 -10.64
C LEU A 291 19.72 -11.67 -11.16
N HIS A 292 19.73 -12.99 -11.28
CA HIS A 292 18.55 -13.77 -11.69
C HIS A 292 17.36 -13.55 -10.73
N GLU A 293 17.59 -13.57 -9.41
CA GLU A 293 16.56 -13.28 -8.39
C GLU A 293 16.00 -11.85 -8.52
N ILE A 294 16.87 -10.85 -8.74
CA ILE A 294 16.47 -9.44 -8.87
C ILE A 294 15.67 -9.21 -10.16
N ILE A 295 16.19 -9.66 -11.31
CA ILE A 295 15.53 -9.53 -12.62
C ILE A 295 14.18 -10.25 -12.61
N GLY A 296 14.11 -11.46 -12.05
CA GLY A 296 12.85 -12.19 -11.88
C GLY A 296 11.85 -11.45 -10.98
N SER A 297 12.32 -10.85 -9.87
CA SER A 297 11.46 -10.06 -8.98
C SER A 297 10.94 -8.79 -9.67
N ILE A 298 11.79 -8.09 -10.44
CA ILE A 298 11.38 -6.91 -11.20
C ILE A 298 10.30 -7.28 -12.23
N HIS A 299 10.45 -8.41 -12.93
CA HIS A 299 9.45 -8.88 -13.89
C HIS A 299 8.07 -9.10 -13.24
N VAL A 300 8.02 -9.79 -12.10
CA VAL A 300 6.78 -10.03 -11.35
C VAL A 300 6.17 -8.72 -10.84
N VAL A 301 6.99 -7.84 -10.25
CA VAL A 301 6.52 -6.55 -9.72
C VAL A 301 6.01 -5.64 -10.83
N ALA A 302 6.71 -5.55 -11.96
CA ALA A 302 6.27 -4.77 -13.12
C ALA A 302 4.93 -5.31 -13.66
N GLY A 303 4.77 -6.63 -13.78
CA GLY A 303 3.50 -7.24 -14.18
C GLY A 303 2.34 -6.90 -13.23
N ASN A 304 2.58 -6.97 -11.92
CA ASN A 304 1.59 -6.60 -10.92
C ASN A 304 1.24 -5.10 -10.96
N VAL A 305 2.23 -4.22 -11.16
CA VAL A 305 1.98 -2.78 -11.28
C VAL A 305 1.14 -2.49 -12.52
N ALA A 306 1.42 -3.12 -13.66
CA ALA A 306 0.63 -2.96 -14.87
C ALA A 306 -0.83 -3.40 -14.65
N ALA A 307 -1.04 -4.62 -14.13
CA ALA A 307 -2.38 -5.15 -13.86
C ALA A 307 -3.17 -4.33 -12.83
N ASN A 308 -2.52 -3.91 -11.74
CA ASN A 308 -3.16 -3.07 -10.72
C ASN A 308 -3.49 -1.67 -11.24
N SER A 309 -2.66 -1.12 -12.13
CA SER A 309 -2.91 0.18 -12.76
C SER A 309 -4.13 0.11 -13.68
N GLU A 310 -4.27 -0.94 -14.49
CA GLU A 310 -5.44 -1.17 -15.34
C GLU A 310 -6.72 -1.34 -14.49
N GLN A 311 -6.65 -2.11 -13.39
CA GLN A 311 -7.77 -2.24 -12.45
C GLN A 311 -8.14 -0.91 -11.78
N LEU A 312 -7.14 -0.09 -11.41
CA LEU A 312 -7.37 1.21 -10.79
C LEU A 312 -7.93 2.23 -11.80
N ALA A 313 -7.51 2.17 -13.07
CA ALA A 313 -8.09 2.97 -14.15
C ALA A 313 -9.59 2.65 -14.32
N GLN A 314 -9.94 1.36 -14.36
CA GLN A 314 -11.34 0.94 -14.41
C GLN A 314 -12.13 1.38 -13.18
N SER A 315 -11.56 1.23 -11.98
CA SER A 315 -12.21 1.67 -10.74
C SER A 315 -12.46 3.18 -10.73
N SER A 316 -11.53 3.96 -11.29
CA SER A 316 -11.68 5.43 -11.42
C SER A 316 -12.81 5.79 -12.39
N LEU A 317 -12.94 5.05 -13.49
CA LEU A 317 -14.05 5.20 -14.44
C LEU A 317 -15.42 4.87 -13.81
N ASP A 318 -15.47 3.82 -13.00
CA ASP A 318 -16.69 3.42 -12.29
C ASP A 318 -17.09 4.49 -11.26
N VAL A 319 -16.12 5.04 -10.50
CA VAL A 319 -16.37 6.14 -9.56
C VAL A 319 -16.84 7.40 -10.29
N LYS A 320 -16.23 7.74 -11.44
CA LYS A 320 -16.66 8.88 -12.27
C LYS A 320 -18.10 8.72 -12.73
N THR A 321 -18.45 7.56 -13.26
CA THR A 321 -19.83 7.26 -13.70
C THR A 321 -20.82 7.34 -12.53
N GLY A 322 -20.43 6.82 -11.37
CA GLY A 322 -21.21 6.94 -10.14
C GLY A 322 -21.39 8.39 -9.70
N ALA A 323 -20.34 9.21 -9.79
CA ALA A 323 -20.38 10.63 -9.46
C ALA A 323 -21.33 11.41 -10.39
N GLU A 324 -21.28 11.15 -11.70
CA GLU A 324 -22.23 11.73 -12.69
C GLU A 324 -23.68 11.36 -12.37
N GLN A 325 -23.93 10.11 -11.97
CA GLN A 325 -25.26 9.67 -11.54
C GLN A 325 -25.73 10.42 -10.29
N ILE A 326 -24.85 10.61 -9.30
CA ILE A 326 -25.16 11.39 -8.10
C ILE A 326 -25.47 12.83 -8.50
N ALA A 327 -24.72 13.46 -9.41
CA ALA A 327 -25.00 14.82 -9.88
C ALA A 327 -26.43 14.95 -10.46
N LEU A 328 -26.87 13.97 -11.25
CA LEU A 328 -28.24 13.94 -11.77
C LEU A 328 -29.28 13.85 -10.66
N THR A 329 -29.05 13.01 -9.65
CA THR A 329 -29.92 12.92 -8.46
C THR A 329 -29.92 14.23 -7.66
N MET A 330 -28.79 14.92 -7.56
CA MET A 330 -28.70 16.22 -6.90
C MET A 330 -29.48 17.29 -7.66
N LEU A 331 -29.48 17.29 -8.99
CA LEU A 331 -30.35 18.18 -9.79
C LEU A 331 -31.84 17.92 -9.54
N GLU A 332 -32.26 16.67 -9.46
CA GLU A 332 -33.64 16.31 -9.13
C GLU A 332 -34.00 16.76 -7.70
N LEU A 333 -33.08 16.58 -6.75
CA LEU A 333 -33.26 17.04 -5.36
C LEU A 333 -33.30 18.57 -5.25
N ALA A 334 -32.56 19.29 -6.08
CA ALA A 334 -32.63 20.75 -6.17
C ALA A 334 -34.05 21.19 -6.59
N GLY A 335 -34.55 20.63 -7.70
CA GLY A 335 -35.90 20.94 -8.20
C GLY A 335 -37.00 20.53 -7.23
N GLY A 336 -36.81 19.41 -6.51
CA GLY A 336 -37.70 19.00 -5.42
C GLY A 336 -37.70 19.98 -4.24
N SER A 337 -36.53 20.48 -3.84
CA SER A 337 -36.38 21.45 -2.75
C SER A 337 -36.98 22.81 -3.13
N GLU A 338 -36.76 23.29 -4.36
CA GLU A 338 -37.37 24.51 -4.88
C GLU A 338 -38.90 24.40 -4.92
N SER A 339 -39.43 23.28 -5.42
CA SER A 339 -40.87 23.01 -5.43
C SER A 339 -41.44 22.99 -4.01
N GLN A 340 -40.71 22.44 -3.04
CA GLN A 340 -41.15 22.41 -1.65
C GLN A 340 -41.18 23.81 -1.01
N ALA A 341 -40.19 24.65 -1.28
CA ALA A 341 -40.19 26.05 -0.84
C ALA A 341 -41.37 26.84 -1.45
N HIS A 342 -41.65 26.66 -2.75
CA HIS A 342 -42.80 27.26 -3.40
C HIS A 342 -44.12 26.80 -2.77
N ASN A 343 -44.30 25.49 -2.56
CA ASN A 343 -45.50 24.93 -1.93
C ASN A 343 -45.67 25.42 -0.50
N ALA A 344 -44.58 25.60 0.26
CA ALA A 344 -44.64 26.18 1.60
C ALA A 344 -45.14 27.64 1.55
N SER A 345 -44.65 28.45 0.62
CA SER A 345 -45.14 29.81 0.40
C SER A 345 -46.64 29.85 0.07
N ASP A 346 -47.10 28.99 -0.84
CA ASP A 346 -48.51 28.89 -1.20
C ASP A 346 -49.38 28.47 0.01
N LEU A 347 -48.92 27.50 0.79
CA LEU A 347 -49.59 27.05 2.02
C LEU A 347 -49.67 28.17 3.06
N ALA A 348 -48.62 28.98 3.21
CA ALA A 348 -48.62 30.11 4.12
C ALA A 348 -49.74 31.12 3.77
N GLN A 349 -49.91 31.42 2.47
CA GLN A 349 -50.99 32.29 1.98
C GLN A 349 -52.38 31.70 2.24
N ILE A 350 -52.55 30.39 2.00
CA ILE A 350 -53.83 29.70 2.26
C ILE A 350 -54.15 29.72 3.76
N ILE A 351 -53.15 29.51 4.63
CA ILE A 351 -53.31 29.53 6.07
C ILE A 351 -53.63 30.92 6.60
N ASP A 352 -53.07 31.98 6.03
CA ASP A 352 -53.43 33.35 6.40
C ASP A 352 -54.89 33.66 6.04
N THR A 353 -55.34 33.21 4.87
CA THR A 353 -56.76 33.30 4.48
C THR A 353 -57.66 32.49 5.41
N PHE A 354 -57.22 31.28 5.80
CA PHE A 354 -57.95 30.44 6.75
C PHE A 354 -58.07 31.09 8.13
N LYS A 355 -57.00 31.74 8.62
CA LYS A 355 -56.99 32.50 9.87
C LYS A 355 -58.04 33.61 9.85
N VAL A 356 -58.12 34.38 8.76
CA VAL A 356 -59.14 35.44 8.59
C VAL A 356 -60.56 34.84 8.65
N ASN A 357 -60.80 33.71 7.98
CA ASN A 357 -62.10 33.05 8.00
C ASN A 357 -62.49 32.55 9.41
N VAL A 358 -61.53 32.02 10.17
CA VAL A 358 -61.75 31.59 11.57
C VAL A 358 -62.08 32.78 12.47
N GLN A 359 -61.37 33.90 12.31
CA GLN A 359 -61.65 35.14 13.05
C GLN A 359 -63.04 35.68 12.72
N GLN A 360 -63.43 35.68 11.45
CA GLN A 360 -64.77 36.10 11.03
C GLN A 360 -65.86 35.18 11.59
N ALA A 361 -65.67 33.86 11.55
CA ALA A 361 -66.62 32.91 12.13
C ALA A 361 -66.76 33.08 13.65
N ASN A 362 -65.66 33.41 14.35
CA ASN A 362 -65.68 33.69 15.78
C ASN A 362 -66.48 34.96 16.09
N ALA A 363 -66.25 36.05 15.35
CA ALA A 363 -67.03 37.29 15.47
C ALA A 363 -68.53 37.05 15.23
N GLN A 364 -68.88 36.26 14.20
CA GLN A 364 -70.27 35.87 13.94
C GLN A 364 -70.87 35.04 15.08
N GLY A 365 -70.08 34.17 15.72
CA GLY A 365 -70.49 33.42 16.91
C GLY A 365 -70.84 34.36 18.08
N ILE A 366 -70.02 35.39 18.33
CA ILE A 366 -70.27 36.41 19.36
C ILE A 366 -71.57 37.17 19.05
N ASP A 367 -71.78 37.58 17.80
CA ASP A 367 -73.02 38.27 17.39
C ASP A 367 -74.25 37.37 17.60
N LEU A 368 -74.18 36.09 17.20
CA LEU A 368 -75.24 35.12 17.43
C LEU A 368 -75.55 34.91 18.92
N GLN A 369 -74.53 34.94 19.77
CA GLN A 369 -74.71 34.86 21.22
C GLN A 369 -75.49 36.08 21.75
N GLY A 370 -75.19 37.28 21.24
CA GLY A 370 -75.92 38.51 21.50
C GLY A 370 -77.40 38.41 21.09
N TYR A 371 -77.67 38.01 19.84
CA TYR A 371 -79.05 37.82 19.35
C TYR A 371 -79.81 36.74 20.14
N SER A 372 -79.15 35.65 20.52
CA SER A 372 -79.76 34.60 21.35
C SER A 372 -80.21 35.15 22.71
N SER A 373 -79.38 35.99 23.33
CA SER A 373 -79.71 36.63 24.60
C SER A 373 -80.93 37.56 24.46
N GLU A 374 -81.02 38.32 23.37
CA GLU A 374 -82.17 39.20 23.10
C GLU A 374 -83.47 38.40 22.91
N VAL A 375 -83.43 37.34 22.10
CA VAL A 375 -84.59 36.46 21.89
C VAL A 375 -85.03 35.79 23.18
N LEU A 376 -84.09 35.37 24.04
CA LEU A 376 -84.41 34.80 25.36
C LEU A 376 -85.15 35.82 26.22
N GLN A 377 -84.68 37.08 26.27
CA GLN A 377 -85.32 38.15 27.01
C GLN A 377 -86.75 38.43 26.51
N LEU A 378 -86.94 38.50 25.19
CA LEU A 378 -88.26 38.68 24.58
C LEU A 378 -89.20 37.50 24.91
N THR A 379 -88.68 36.28 24.88
CA THR A 379 -89.43 35.06 25.21
C THR A 379 -89.87 35.05 26.67
N THR A 380 -88.97 35.40 27.60
CA THR A 380 -89.31 35.54 29.03
C THR A 380 -90.35 36.63 29.26
N SER A 381 -90.24 37.77 28.56
CA SER A 381 -91.26 38.83 28.62
C SER A 381 -92.62 38.34 28.08
N GLY A 382 -92.62 37.61 26.96
CA GLY A 382 -93.82 36.98 26.40
C GLY A 382 -94.48 35.99 27.36
N GLN A 383 -93.69 35.16 28.04
CA GLN A 383 -94.18 34.23 29.07
C GLN A 383 -94.82 34.97 30.26
N GLN A 384 -94.22 36.10 30.69
CA GLN A 384 -94.81 36.93 31.74
C GLN A 384 -96.17 37.51 31.31
N LEU A 385 -96.27 38.02 30.08
CA LEU A 385 -97.53 38.54 29.53
C LEU A 385 -98.61 37.45 29.41
N MET A 386 -98.24 36.23 29.03
CA MET A 386 -99.16 35.09 28.99
C MET A 386 -99.63 34.70 30.39
N ASN A 387 -98.74 34.66 31.38
CA ASN A 387 -99.12 34.42 32.78
C ASN A 387 -100.13 35.47 33.29
N THR A 388 -99.91 36.75 33.00
CA THR A 388 -100.89 37.81 33.33
C THR A 388 -102.21 37.60 32.59
N SER A 389 -102.17 37.21 31.32
CA SER A 389 -103.38 36.94 30.51
C SER A 389 -104.17 35.74 31.06
N THR A 390 -103.49 34.69 31.52
CA THR A 390 -104.09 33.54 32.20
C THR A 390 -104.79 33.95 33.49
N GLN A 391 -104.14 34.77 34.33
CA GLN A 391 -104.76 35.31 35.55
C GLN A 391 -106.00 36.14 35.24
N GLN A 392 -105.97 36.94 34.17
CA GLN A 392 -107.10 37.73 33.74
C GLN A 392 -108.27 36.86 33.25
N MET A 393 -108.00 35.77 32.54
CA MET A 393 -109.05 34.81 32.16
C MET A 393 -109.67 34.10 33.35
N PHE A 394 -108.89 33.74 34.38
CA PHE A 394 -109.46 33.21 35.63
C PHE A 394 -110.38 34.21 36.34
N ALA A 395 -110.03 35.51 36.31
CA ALA A 395 -110.90 36.55 36.84
C ALA A 395 -112.20 36.67 36.02
N ILE A 396 -112.12 36.61 34.68
CA ILE A 396 -113.30 36.63 33.80
C ILE A 396 -114.17 35.38 34.03
N ASP A 397 -113.56 34.19 34.14
CA ASP A 397 -114.24 32.94 34.45
C ASP A 397 -115.08 33.07 35.74
N THR A 398 -114.47 33.62 36.80
CA THR A 398 -115.16 33.89 38.08
C THR A 398 -116.34 34.86 37.90
N ILE A 399 -116.15 35.96 37.16
CA ILE A 399 -117.20 36.96 36.90
C ILE A 399 -118.37 36.34 36.12
N VAL A 400 -118.09 35.50 35.12
CA VAL A 400 -119.12 34.82 34.33
C VAL A 400 -119.88 33.79 35.18
N GLN A 401 -119.18 33.01 36.01
CA GLN A 401 -119.83 32.08 36.95
C GLN A 401 -120.76 32.82 37.93
N GLU A 402 -120.32 33.96 38.49
CA GLU A 402 -121.16 34.79 39.35
C GLU A 402 -122.39 35.35 38.60
N ALA A 403 -122.22 35.76 37.34
CA ALA A 403 -123.31 36.25 36.51
C ALA A 403 -124.35 35.15 36.26
N VAL A 404 -123.92 33.93 35.91
CA VAL A 404 -124.79 32.75 35.77
C VAL A 404 -125.58 32.51 37.05
N ALA A 405 -124.92 32.55 38.21
CA ALA A 405 -125.58 32.36 39.51
C ALA A 405 -126.63 33.45 39.81
N LYS A 406 -126.34 34.72 39.53
CA LYS A 406 -127.28 35.84 39.72
C LYS A 406 -128.49 35.73 38.79
N VAL A 407 -128.29 35.37 37.53
CA VAL A 407 -129.38 35.16 36.56
C VAL A 407 -130.26 33.97 36.94
N ALA A 408 -129.67 32.88 37.44
CA ALA A 408 -130.43 31.76 38.01
C ALA A 408 -131.27 32.20 39.23
N GLY A 409 -130.71 33.05 40.09
CA GLY A 409 -131.43 33.68 41.20
C GLY A 409 -132.62 34.51 40.74
N LEU A 410 -132.45 35.35 39.71
CA LEU A 410 -133.51 36.14 39.10
C LEU A 410 -134.62 35.25 38.54
N ASN A 411 -134.28 34.17 37.82
CA ASN A 411 -135.25 33.23 37.28
C ASN A 411 -136.14 32.64 38.39
N ARG A 412 -135.53 32.24 39.52
CA ARG A 412 -136.28 31.73 40.69
C ARG A 412 -137.21 32.80 41.28
N GLN A 413 -136.73 34.04 41.45
CA GLN A 413 -137.56 35.14 41.93
C GLN A 413 -138.73 35.43 40.99
N SER A 414 -138.51 35.40 39.67
CA SER A 414 -139.58 35.57 38.68
C SER A 414 -140.61 34.44 38.73
N GLN A 415 -140.20 33.19 39.01
CA GLN A 415 -141.14 32.08 39.24
C GLN A 415 -141.98 32.28 40.52
N GLU A 416 -141.36 32.76 41.60
CA GLU A 416 -142.07 33.10 42.85
C GLU A 416 -143.10 34.23 42.62
N ILE A 417 -142.73 35.28 41.86
CA ILE A 417 -143.67 36.35 41.46
C ILE A 417 -144.81 35.78 40.63
N SER A 418 -144.53 34.94 39.63
CA SER A 418 -145.57 34.32 38.80
C SER A 418 -146.60 33.55 39.65
N LYS A 419 -146.14 32.86 40.71
CA LYS A 419 -147.01 32.15 41.66
C LYS A 419 -147.87 33.12 42.47
N LEU A 420 -147.30 34.23 42.95
CA LEU A 420 -148.05 35.26 43.67
C LEU A 420 -149.09 35.95 42.77
N VAL A 421 -148.71 36.27 41.54
CA VAL A 421 -149.59 36.89 40.53
C VAL A 421 -150.78 35.98 40.22
N SER A 422 -150.57 34.65 40.11
CA SER A 422 -151.66 33.67 39.98
C SER A 422 -152.62 33.69 41.18
N VAL A 423 -152.11 33.76 42.40
CA VAL A 423 -152.94 33.84 43.62
C VAL A 423 -153.75 35.15 43.64
N ILE A 424 -153.15 36.26 43.20
CA ILE A 424 -153.86 37.55 43.12
C ILE A 424 -154.96 37.49 42.05
N ASP A 425 -154.73 36.83 40.90
CA ASP A 425 -155.77 36.63 39.88
C ASP A 425 -156.94 35.81 40.45
N ASP A 426 -156.63 34.74 41.18
CA ASP A 426 -157.65 33.91 41.84
C ASP A 426 -158.47 34.73 42.84
N ILE A 427 -157.81 35.57 43.66
CA ILE A 427 -158.49 36.48 44.60
C ILE A 427 -159.33 37.52 43.85
N ALA A 428 -158.82 38.11 42.76
CA ALA A 428 -159.55 39.08 41.95
C ALA A 428 -160.80 38.45 41.33
N ASN A 429 -160.69 37.24 40.78
CA ASN A 429 -161.81 36.48 40.23
C ASN A 429 -162.83 36.10 41.31
N GLN A 430 -162.38 35.64 42.49
CA GLN A 430 -163.27 35.39 43.62
C GLN A 430 -163.97 36.66 44.11
N THR A 431 -163.26 37.79 44.16
CA THR A 431 -163.81 39.10 44.56
C THR A 431 -164.81 39.61 43.53
N ASN A 432 -164.55 39.41 42.24
CA ASN A 432 -165.48 39.72 41.16
C ASN A 432 -166.78 38.90 41.28
N LEU A 433 -166.67 37.60 41.56
CA LEU A 433 -167.81 36.70 41.82
C LEU A 433 -168.61 37.10 43.08
N LEU A 434 -167.91 37.42 44.18
CA LEU A 434 -168.53 37.90 45.42
C LEU A 434 -169.25 39.23 45.21
N ALA A 435 -168.63 40.17 44.49
CA ALA A 435 -169.20 41.46 44.15
C ALA A 435 -170.39 41.34 43.19
N LEU A 436 -170.35 40.40 42.24
CA LEU A 436 -171.49 40.08 41.36
C LEU A 436 -172.67 39.53 42.17
N ASN A 437 -172.41 38.58 43.09
CA ASN A 437 -173.45 38.03 43.97
C ASN A 437 -174.04 39.12 44.89
N ALA A 438 -173.21 40.02 45.42
CA ALA A 438 -173.67 41.15 46.22
C ALA A 438 -174.48 42.17 45.39
N ALA A 439 -174.10 42.44 44.15
CA ALA A 439 -174.83 43.32 43.23
C ALA A 439 -176.20 42.73 42.85
N ILE A 440 -176.28 41.41 42.65
CA ILE A 440 -177.55 40.69 42.41
C ILE A 440 -178.49 40.82 43.62
N GLU A 441 -177.98 40.58 44.84
CA GLU A 441 -178.84 40.63 46.04
C GLU A 441 -179.23 42.07 46.42
N ALA A 442 -178.38 43.05 46.14
CA ALA A 442 -178.70 44.47 46.27
C ALA A 442 -179.77 44.94 45.26
N ALA A 443 -179.77 44.41 44.02
CA ALA A 443 -180.84 44.64 43.05
C ALA A 443 -182.17 44.00 43.49
N ARG A 444 -182.09 42.88 44.22
CA ARG A 444 -183.24 42.15 44.77
C ARG A 444 -183.94 42.88 45.94
N ALA A 445 -183.18 43.67 46.71
CA ALA A 445 -183.69 44.47 47.84
C ALA A 445 -184.41 45.79 47.42
N GLY A 446 -184.52 46.09 46.11
CA GLY A 446 -185.27 47.24 45.59
C GLY A 446 -184.72 48.60 46.06
N GLU A 447 -185.62 49.56 46.38
CA GLU A 447 -185.26 50.94 46.74
C GLU A 447 -184.26 51.05 47.92
N GLN A 448 -184.29 50.13 48.89
CA GLN A 448 -183.39 50.11 50.05
C GLN A 448 -181.97 49.61 49.73
N GLY A 449 -181.80 48.88 48.62
CA GLY A 449 -180.53 48.28 48.18
C GLY A 449 -179.70 49.16 47.24
N LYS A 450 -180.24 50.30 46.78
CA LYS A 450 -179.59 51.16 45.76
C LYS A 450 -178.17 51.59 46.15
N GLY A 451 -177.94 51.98 47.41
CA GLY A 451 -176.60 52.36 47.88
C GLY A 451 -175.60 51.20 47.87
N PHE A 452 -176.05 49.99 48.27
CA PHE A 452 -175.22 48.79 48.27
C PHE A 452 -174.93 48.26 46.86
N ALA A 453 -175.89 48.38 45.94
CA ALA A 453 -175.71 47.99 44.54
C ALA A 453 -174.61 48.82 43.86
N VAL A 454 -174.52 50.12 44.17
CA VAL A 454 -173.46 50.99 43.66
C VAL A 454 -172.09 50.57 44.21
N VAL A 455 -171.98 50.26 45.50
CA VAL A 455 -170.72 49.79 46.10
C VAL A 455 -170.32 48.43 45.53
N ALA A 456 -171.25 47.48 45.40
CA ALA A 456 -170.96 46.16 44.83
C ALA A 456 -170.54 46.25 43.35
N ALA A 457 -171.16 47.13 42.57
CA ALA A 457 -170.74 47.39 41.19
C ALA A 457 -169.35 48.03 41.12
N GLU A 458 -169.00 48.92 42.06
CA GLU A 458 -167.66 49.52 42.13
C GLU A 458 -166.61 48.47 42.55
N VAL A 459 -166.90 47.60 43.53
CA VAL A 459 -166.00 46.50 43.91
C VAL A 459 -165.81 45.50 42.76
N ARG A 460 -166.88 45.20 42.00
CA ARG A 460 -166.81 44.34 40.81
C ARG A 460 -165.90 44.95 39.75
N LYS A 461 -166.04 46.25 39.50
CA LYS A 461 -165.22 47.00 38.57
C LYS A 461 -163.75 47.06 39.02
N LEU A 462 -163.48 47.27 40.32
CA LEU A 462 -162.12 47.17 40.87
C LEU A 462 -161.54 45.76 40.70
N ALA A 463 -162.32 44.72 40.97
CA ALA A 463 -161.87 43.33 40.82
C ALA A 463 -161.56 42.97 39.35
N GLU A 464 -162.39 43.41 38.40
CA GLU A 464 -162.12 43.31 36.96
C GLU A 464 -160.84 44.08 36.59
N GLN A 465 -160.65 45.32 37.08
CA GLN A 465 -159.42 46.10 36.86
C GLN A 465 -158.18 45.43 37.48
N VAL A 466 -158.30 44.79 38.64
CA VAL A 466 -157.20 44.03 39.26
C VAL A 466 -156.86 42.81 38.40
N SER A 467 -157.84 42.05 37.90
CA SER A 467 -157.57 40.90 37.02
C SER A 467 -156.94 41.32 35.68
N TYR A 468 -157.37 42.44 35.08
CA TYR A 468 -156.68 43.03 33.92
C TYR A 468 -155.23 43.38 34.23
N SER A 469 -154.97 44.06 35.36
CA SER A 469 -153.62 44.43 35.79
C SER A 469 -152.74 43.21 36.08
N VAL A 470 -153.33 42.15 36.65
CA VAL A 470 -152.67 40.87 36.92
C VAL A 470 -152.31 40.14 35.64
N THR A 471 -153.18 40.17 34.63
CA THR A 471 -152.90 39.63 33.29
C THR A 471 -151.71 40.35 32.66
N ASP A 472 -151.65 41.68 32.75
CA ASP A 472 -150.52 42.48 32.27
C ASP A 472 -149.22 42.15 33.03
N ILE A 473 -149.28 42.05 34.36
CA ILE A 473 -148.11 41.65 35.19
C ILE A 473 -147.66 40.23 34.82
N SER A 474 -148.58 39.29 34.63
CA SER A 474 -148.27 37.92 34.22
C SER A 474 -147.55 37.89 32.86
N SER A 475 -147.99 38.71 31.90
CA SER A 475 -147.32 38.87 30.62
C SER A 475 -145.89 39.42 30.76
N ILE A 476 -145.69 40.45 31.61
CA ILE A 476 -144.36 41.01 31.89
C ILE A 476 -143.46 39.97 32.56
N VAL A 477 -143.95 39.23 33.55
CA VAL A 477 -143.20 38.18 34.25
C VAL A 477 -142.84 37.04 33.30
N GLY A 478 -143.76 36.63 32.43
CA GLY A 478 -143.51 35.63 31.39
C GLY A 478 -142.44 36.08 30.38
N ARG A 479 -142.44 37.36 29.99
CA ARG A 479 -141.37 37.95 29.18
C ARG A 479 -140.03 37.95 29.91
N ILE A 480 -139.98 38.36 31.19
CA ILE A 480 -138.75 38.34 32.00
C ILE A 480 -138.20 36.92 32.11
N GLN A 481 -139.04 35.91 32.37
CA GLN A 481 -138.61 34.51 32.42
C GLN A 481 -138.01 34.06 31.09
N ASN A 482 -138.66 34.36 29.96
CA ASN A 482 -138.16 34.00 28.64
C ASN A 482 -136.84 34.72 28.30
N GLU A 483 -136.72 36.02 28.60
CA GLU A 483 -135.48 36.78 28.44
C GLU A 483 -134.36 36.21 29.33
N THR A 484 -134.67 35.81 30.57
CA THR A 484 -133.71 35.21 31.52
C THR A 484 -133.18 33.87 31.02
N VAL A 485 -134.01 33.05 30.36
CA VAL A 485 -133.56 31.81 29.69
C VAL A 485 -132.58 32.13 28.56
N GLY A 486 -132.88 33.13 27.72
CA GLY A 486 -131.98 33.57 26.65
C GLY A 486 -130.64 34.12 27.17
N VAL A 487 -130.66 34.90 28.25
CA VAL A 487 -129.45 35.41 28.91
C VAL A 487 -128.63 34.27 29.52
N THR A 488 -129.28 33.29 30.14
CA THR A 488 -128.60 32.11 30.70
C THR A 488 -127.88 31.29 29.62
N ALA A 489 -128.54 31.05 28.48
CA ALA A 489 -127.93 30.37 27.35
C ALA A 489 -126.72 31.15 26.81
N SER A 490 -126.83 32.47 26.69
CA SER A 490 -125.73 33.33 26.23
C SER A 490 -124.54 33.32 27.19
N LEU A 491 -124.79 33.32 28.51
CA LEU A 491 -123.73 33.22 29.53
C LEU A 491 -123.07 31.85 29.55
N GLN A 492 -123.81 30.77 29.32
CA GLN A 492 -123.26 29.42 29.20
C GLN A 492 -122.30 29.32 27.99
N THR A 493 -122.70 29.85 26.83
CA THR A 493 -121.81 29.94 25.67
C THR A 493 -120.60 30.85 25.97
N GLY A 494 -120.80 31.97 26.65
CA GLY A 494 -119.71 32.85 27.07
C GLY A 494 -118.69 32.15 27.99
N TYR A 495 -119.17 31.32 28.93
CA TYR A 495 -118.33 30.51 29.80
C TYR A 495 -117.50 29.49 29.01
N GLU A 496 -118.11 28.79 28.04
CA GLU A 496 -117.39 27.85 27.17
C GLU A 496 -116.29 28.54 26.35
N GLU A 497 -116.54 29.74 25.83
CA GLU A 497 -115.54 30.53 25.09
C GLU A 497 -114.40 31.03 26.00
N VAL A 498 -114.70 31.42 27.25
CA VAL A 498 -113.65 31.78 28.25
C VAL A 498 -112.77 30.58 28.57
N LYS A 499 -113.37 29.40 28.75
CA LYS A 499 -112.62 28.15 28.98
C LYS A 499 -111.68 27.84 27.81
N ARG A 500 -112.19 27.90 26.57
CA ARG A 500 -111.37 27.72 25.36
C ARG A 500 -110.26 28.76 25.26
N GLY A 501 -110.55 30.03 25.56
CA GLY A 501 -109.55 31.09 25.59
C GLY A 501 -108.45 30.85 26.63
N THR A 502 -108.82 30.36 27.81
CA THR A 502 -107.87 29.99 28.89
C THR A 502 -106.95 28.84 28.47
N GLU A 503 -107.51 27.79 27.86
CA GLU A 503 -106.74 26.67 27.31
C GLU A 503 -105.76 27.15 26.23
N GLN A 504 -106.19 28.04 25.34
CA GLN A 504 -105.35 28.59 24.27
C GLN A 504 -104.20 29.47 24.80
N ILE A 505 -104.44 30.30 25.80
CA ILE A 505 -103.38 31.09 26.45
C ILE A 505 -102.39 30.17 27.18
N THR A 506 -102.89 29.13 27.85
CA THR A 506 -102.03 28.14 28.53
C THR A 506 -101.11 27.42 27.53
N ASN A 507 -101.65 27.00 26.38
CA ASN A 507 -100.86 26.39 25.29
C ASN A 507 -99.85 27.38 24.67
N THR A 508 -100.20 28.67 24.61
CA THR A 508 -99.26 29.70 24.15
C THR A 508 -98.13 29.88 25.17
N ASN A 509 -98.42 29.84 26.47
CA ASN A 509 -97.42 29.90 27.53
C ASN A 509 -96.44 28.72 27.48
N THR A 510 -96.92 27.49 27.28
CA THR A 510 -96.04 26.32 27.11
C THR A 510 -95.18 26.41 25.84
N THR A 511 -95.69 27.05 24.78
CA THR A 511 -94.90 27.33 23.57
C THR A 511 -93.75 28.30 23.87
N PHE A 512 -93.97 29.36 24.66
CA PHE A 512 -92.89 30.25 25.10
C PHE A 512 -91.84 29.52 25.95
N GLU A 513 -92.23 28.58 26.81
CA GLU A 513 -91.29 27.75 27.59
C GLU A 513 -90.41 26.88 26.68
N GLN A 514 -91.01 26.28 25.65
CA GLN A 514 -90.26 25.49 24.66
C GLN A 514 -89.29 26.36 23.85
N ILE A 515 -89.70 27.56 23.45
CA ILE A 515 -88.83 28.54 22.76
C ILE A 515 -87.66 28.92 23.67
N ALA A 516 -87.90 29.22 24.95
CA ALA A 516 -86.84 29.60 25.89
C ALA A 516 -85.81 28.49 26.06
N SER A 517 -86.26 27.24 26.17
CA SER A 517 -85.39 26.06 26.24
C SER A 517 -84.56 25.86 24.96
N ALA A 518 -85.17 26.04 23.79
CA ALA A 518 -84.49 25.95 22.50
C ALA A 518 -83.43 27.04 22.34
N VAL A 519 -83.73 28.28 22.75
CA VAL A 519 -82.79 29.42 22.71
C VAL A 519 -81.63 29.21 23.69
N ASN A 520 -81.88 28.69 24.89
CA ASN A 520 -80.79 28.33 25.83
C ASN A 520 -79.87 27.23 25.27
N SER A 521 -80.45 26.24 24.60
CA SER A 521 -79.68 25.19 23.92
C SER A 521 -78.83 25.78 22.78
N MET A 522 -79.41 26.73 22.04
CA MET A 522 -78.69 27.49 21.00
C MET A 522 -77.50 28.26 21.58
N PHE A 523 -77.68 28.96 22.71
CA PHE A 523 -76.62 29.66 23.41
C PHE A 523 -75.44 28.74 23.79
N SER A 524 -75.74 27.58 24.39
CA SER A 524 -74.72 26.58 24.75
C SER A 524 -73.96 26.04 23.52
N ASN A 525 -74.68 25.78 22.42
CA ASN A 525 -74.06 25.33 21.17
C ASN A 525 -73.15 26.40 20.56
N ILE A 526 -73.58 27.67 20.56
CA ILE A 526 -72.78 28.80 20.07
C ILE A 526 -71.51 28.96 20.91
N GLN A 527 -71.60 28.82 22.23
CA GLN A 527 -70.43 28.83 23.10
C GLN A 527 -69.44 27.72 22.74
N GLY A 528 -69.91 26.48 22.57
CA GLY A 528 -69.07 25.36 22.15
C GLY A 528 -68.43 25.56 20.77
N ILE A 529 -69.14 26.17 19.81
CA ILE A 529 -68.57 26.55 18.51
C ILE A 529 -67.44 27.57 18.68
N THR A 530 -67.64 28.59 19.52
CA THR A 530 -66.67 29.67 19.74
C THR A 530 -65.40 29.14 20.42
N GLU A 531 -65.54 28.23 21.39
CA GLU A 531 -64.41 27.51 22.02
C GLU A 531 -63.63 26.65 21.01
N ASN A 532 -64.33 25.91 20.14
CA ASN A 532 -63.69 25.13 19.08
C ASN A 532 -62.94 26.02 18.07
N LEU A 533 -63.52 27.16 17.68
CA LEU A 533 -62.88 28.13 16.79
C LEU A 533 -61.61 28.72 17.41
N GLN A 534 -61.59 28.96 18.74
CA GLN A 534 -60.37 29.37 19.43
C GLN A 534 -59.27 28.30 19.36
N GLY A 535 -59.62 27.02 19.54
CA GLY A 535 -58.69 25.90 19.37
C GLY A 535 -58.14 25.78 17.95
N ILE A 536 -59.00 25.98 16.94
CA ILE A 536 -58.61 26.01 15.52
C ILE A 536 -57.66 27.18 15.26
N SER A 537 -57.91 28.36 15.84
CA SER A 537 -57.03 29.52 15.70
C SER A 537 -55.62 29.22 16.22
N THR A 538 -55.49 28.63 17.41
CA THR A 538 -54.19 28.22 17.97
C THR A 538 -53.50 27.18 17.09
N THR A 539 -54.25 26.19 16.60
CA THR A 539 -53.72 25.16 15.69
C THR A 539 -53.22 25.78 14.38
N THR A 540 -53.91 26.79 13.86
CA THR A 540 -53.52 27.52 12.64
C THR A 540 -52.18 28.23 12.82
N GLU A 541 -51.91 28.80 14.00
CA GLU A 541 -50.59 29.39 14.31
C GLU A 541 -49.47 28.33 14.35
N HIS A 542 -49.75 27.14 14.90
CA HIS A 542 -48.79 26.03 14.88
C HIS A 542 -48.50 25.53 13.45
N ILE A 543 -49.54 25.44 12.60
CA ILE A 543 -49.38 25.08 11.19
C ILE A 543 -48.52 26.12 10.47
N ASN A 544 -48.78 27.41 10.69
CA ASN A 544 -48.01 28.49 10.08
C ASN A 544 -46.50 28.39 10.43
N ARG A 545 -46.17 28.18 11.71
CA ARG A 545 -44.78 27.96 12.15
C ARG A 545 -44.14 26.72 11.51
N SER A 546 -44.91 25.65 11.35
CA SER A 546 -44.41 24.42 10.69
C SER A 546 -44.15 24.65 9.19
N ILE A 547 -44.93 25.52 8.55
CA ILE A 547 -44.71 25.92 7.15
C ILE A 547 -43.42 26.74 7.02
N ASP A 548 -43.17 27.69 7.93
CA ASP A 548 -41.90 28.44 7.97
C ASP A 548 -40.69 27.52 8.13
N GLU A 549 -40.78 26.51 9.01
CA GLU A 549 -39.74 25.50 9.19
C GLU A 549 -39.51 24.68 7.92
N ILE A 550 -40.57 24.30 7.20
CA ILE A 550 -40.45 23.59 5.92
C ILE A 550 -39.73 24.47 4.88
N ALA A 551 -40.12 25.74 4.75
CA ALA A 551 -39.47 26.66 3.82
C ALA A 551 -37.97 26.81 4.12
N ALA A 552 -37.61 27.01 5.40
CA ALA A 552 -36.22 27.13 5.82
C ALA A 552 -35.42 25.84 5.57
N ILE A 553 -36.00 24.66 5.81
CA ILE A 553 -35.36 23.37 5.53
C ILE A 553 -35.16 23.21 4.02
N SER A 554 -36.15 23.57 3.20
CA SER A 554 -36.04 23.48 1.74
C SER A 554 -34.94 24.39 1.19
N GLU A 555 -34.79 25.61 1.71
CA GLU A 555 -33.67 26.49 1.35
C GLU A 555 -32.31 25.90 1.76
N GLN A 556 -32.23 25.35 2.98
CA GLN A 556 -31.00 24.70 3.47
C GLN A 556 -30.66 23.44 2.63
N SER A 557 -31.68 22.68 2.22
CA SER A 557 -31.52 21.53 1.33
C SER A 557 -31.00 21.96 -0.03
N ALA A 558 -31.52 23.05 -0.61
CA ALA A 558 -31.00 23.59 -1.87
C ALA A 558 -29.53 24.00 -1.75
N ALA A 559 -29.13 24.69 -0.68
CA ALA A 559 -27.72 25.03 -0.45
C ALA A 559 -26.83 23.79 -0.26
N GLY A 560 -27.31 22.78 0.48
CA GLY A 560 -26.61 21.50 0.65
C GLY A 560 -26.45 20.74 -0.67
N VAL A 561 -27.45 20.85 -1.54
CA VAL A 561 -27.41 20.30 -2.91
C VAL A 561 -26.33 20.97 -3.73
N GLU A 562 -26.27 22.30 -3.75
CA GLU A 562 -25.22 23.04 -4.47
C GLU A 562 -23.81 22.65 -4.01
N GLN A 563 -23.58 22.56 -2.69
CA GLN A 563 -22.28 22.18 -2.14
C GLN A 563 -21.87 20.76 -2.54
N THR A 564 -22.84 19.84 -2.54
CA THR A 564 -22.59 18.43 -2.92
C THR A 564 -22.27 18.33 -4.41
N THR A 565 -22.99 19.06 -5.26
CA THR A 565 -22.70 19.14 -6.70
C THR A 565 -21.29 19.67 -6.96
N ALA A 566 -20.86 20.72 -6.26
CA ALA A 566 -19.48 21.22 -6.37
C ALA A 566 -18.43 20.17 -5.97
N THR A 567 -18.70 19.39 -4.92
CA THR A 567 -17.82 18.29 -4.48
C THR A 567 -17.76 17.15 -5.51
N ILE A 568 -18.88 16.89 -6.18
CA ILE A 568 -18.97 15.90 -7.26
C ILE A 568 -18.13 16.33 -8.46
N ASP A 569 -18.19 17.60 -8.86
CA ASP A 569 -17.35 18.13 -9.94
C ASP A 569 -15.85 17.96 -9.62
N GLU A 570 -15.43 18.27 -8.39
CA GLU A 570 -14.05 18.02 -7.94
C GLU A 570 -13.68 16.53 -7.95
N THR A 571 -14.62 15.66 -7.59
CA THR A 571 -14.42 14.20 -7.60
C THR A 571 -14.21 13.69 -9.02
N VAL A 572 -14.99 14.17 -9.99
CA VAL A 572 -14.83 13.82 -11.41
C VAL A 572 -13.46 14.24 -11.92
N VAL A 573 -13.03 15.48 -11.63
CA VAL A 573 -11.69 15.97 -12.01
C VAL A 573 -10.59 15.11 -11.39
N THR A 574 -10.73 14.76 -10.12
CA THR A 574 -9.74 13.92 -9.41
C THR A 574 -9.67 12.52 -10.02
N MET A 575 -10.80 11.91 -10.40
CA MET A 575 -10.81 10.59 -11.04
C MET A 575 -10.19 10.63 -12.44
N ASP A 576 -10.36 11.72 -13.20
CA ASP A 576 -9.66 11.90 -14.48
C ASP A 576 -8.13 11.98 -14.28
N GLU A 577 -7.67 12.68 -13.23
CA GLU A 577 -6.23 12.70 -12.88
C GLU A 577 -5.71 11.33 -12.44
N ILE A 578 -6.46 10.59 -11.62
CA ILE A 578 -6.08 9.23 -11.20
C ILE A 578 -5.99 8.31 -12.42
N SER A 579 -7.00 8.33 -13.30
CA SER A 579 -7.02 7.52 -14.52
C SER A 579 -5.81 7.81 -15.41
N LYS A 580 -5.45 9.09 -15.58
CA LYS A 580 -4.24 9.48 -16.31
C LYS A 580 -2.95 8.99 -15.65
N ASN A 581 -2.84 9.14 -14.33
CA ASN A 581 -1.67 8.68 -13.57
C ASN A 581 -1.52 7.15 -13.61
N THR A 582 -2.64 6.41 -13.65
CA THR A 582 -2.62 4.95 -13.81
C THR A 582 -2.18 4.53 -15.19
N ASP A 583 -2.58 5.24 -16.25
CA ASP A 583 -2.08 4.99 -17.61
C ASP A 583 -0.56 5.21 -17.67
N ASP A 584 -0.05 6.27 -17.03
CA ASP A 584 1.38 6.52 -16.93
C ASP A 584 2.11 5.41 -16.15
N LEU A 585 1.55 4.92 -15.03
CA LEU A 585 2.09 3.79 -14.27
C LEU A 585 2.12 2.50 -15.09
N ALA A 586 1.03 2.19 -15.81
CA ALA A 586 0.96 1.03 -16.69
C ALA A 586 2.02 1.12 -17.80
N SER A 587 2.18 2.29 -18.41
CA SER A 587 3.21 2.53 -19.43
C SER A 587 4.63 2.39 -18.86
N MET A 588 4.90 2.94 -17.68
CA MET A 588 6.20 2.80 -17.01
C MET A 588 6.50 1.34 -16.66
N ALA A 589 5.51 0.59 -16.18
CA ALA A 589 5.65 -0.83 -15.89
C ALA A 589 5.91 -1.65 -17.16
N GLU A 590 5.22 -1.36 -18.26
CA GLU A 590 5.46 -2.01 -19.56
C GLU A 590 6.86 -1.70 -20.09
N ARG A 591 7.32 -0.44 -19.98
CA ARG A 591 8.69 -0.05 -20.34
C ARG A 591 9.72 -0.75 -19.48
N LEU A 592 9.54 -0.80 -18.16
CA LEU A 592 10.42 -1.53 -17.25
C LEU A 592 10.47 -3.02 -17.62
N ASN A 593 9.33 -3.62 -17.95
CA ASN A 593 9.25 -5.00 -18.39
C ASN A 593 10.03 -5.23 -19.71
N LYS A 594 9.94 -4.29 -20.67
CA LYS A 594 10.74 -4.33 -21.92
C LYS A 594 12.24 -4.21 -21.65
N GLU A 595 12.67 -3.32 -20.76
CA GLU A 595 14.08 -3.19 -20.39
C GLU A 595 14.62 -4.49 -19.73
N VAL A 596 13.80 -5.13 -18.90
CA VAL A 596 14.17 -6.38 -18.22
C VAL A 596 14.17 -7.58 -19.17
N GLN A 597 13.34 -7.56 -20.24
CA GLN A 597 13.36 -8.58 -21.30
C GLN A 597 14.67 -8.66 -22.08
N HIS A 598 15.54 -7.63 -22.02
CA HIS A 598 16.89 -7.73 -22.56
C HIS A 598 17.73 -8.80 -21.83
N PHE A 599 17.40 -9.10 -20.56
CA PHE A 599 18.06 -10.14 -19.80
C PHE A 599 17.42 -11.51 -20.10
N LYS A 600 18.25 -12.47 -20.52
CA LYS A 600 17.84 -13.87 -20.65
C LYS A 600 18.02 -14.57 -19.32
N LEU A 601 16.90 -14.94 -18.71
CA LEU A 601 16.82 -15.67 -17.44
C LEU A 601 17.07 -17.15 -17.62
#